data_AF-A0A4Q7YTD2-F1
#
_entry.id   AF-A0A4Q7YTD2-F1
#
_cell.length_a   1.000
_cell.length_b   1.000
_cell.length_c   1.000
_cell.angle_alpha   90.00
_cell.angle_beta   90.00
_cell.angle_gamma   90.00
#
_symmetry.space_group_name_H-M   'P 1'
#
loop_
_entity.id
_entity.type
_entity.pdbx_description
1 polymer ?
#
loop_
_entity_poly.entity_id
_entity_poly.type
_entity_poly.pdbx_seq_one_letter_code
_entity_poly.pdbx_strand_id
1 'polypeptide(L)'
;MWFDLISRALRQLLHWPPEVQPKAPKPKEEARAVHMSNPLRSTVTVDGNKFDALASTVRFATLKDRAGMPEMGTLSTAIKIYIDFHDDTNVPYGTLQRLFDLAHVVTRDKIVDMKIEYWKDDSKKDALCSYKFKGWISRFETGNPLPTSTPDGNSDLSSHSTVNHLLTLELEPAMNQQNFKDITMGN
;
A
#
# COMPACT_ATOMS: atom_id res chain seq x y z
N MET A 1 -58.02 -62.26 -17.35
CA MET A 1 -58.15 -60.88 -16.83
C MET A 1 -58.10 -60.87 -15.29
N TRP A 2 -57.14 -61.57 -14.67
CA TRP A 2 -57.07 -61.78 -13.21
C TRP A 2 -55.64 -61.79 -12.63
N PHE A 3 -54.62 -61.41 -13.42
CA PHE A 3 -53.23 -61.36 -12.96
C PHE A 3 -52.72 -59.95 -12.65
N ASP A 4 -53.45 -58.89 -13.04
CA ASP A 4 -53.06 -57.50 -12.81
C ASP A 4 -53.54 -56.90 -11.48
N LEU A 5 -54.36 -57.62 -10.70
CA LEU A 5 -54.81 -57.14 -9.38
C LEU A 5 -53.88 -57.52 -8.23
N ILE A 6 -53.02 -58.54 -8.38
CA ILE A 6 -52.14 -59.02 -7.31
C ILE A 6 -50.84 -58.19 -7.24
N SER A 7 -50.41 -57.57 -8.35
CA SER A 7 -49.18 -56.76 -8.40
C SER A 7 -49.31 -55.39 -7.71
N ARG A 8 -50.54 -54.88 -7.54
CA ARG A 8 -50.81 -53.60 -6.85
C ARG A 8 -50.99 -53.76 -5.34
N ALA A 9 -51.45 -54.92 -4.86
CA ALA A 9 -51.65 -55.18 -3.43
C ALA A 9 -50.35 -55.51 -2.68
N LEU A 10 -49.33 -56.05 -3.34
CA LEU A 10 -48.05 -56.38 -2.69
C LEU A 10 -47.09 -55.18 -2.53
N ARG A 11 -47.35 -54.05 -3.21
CA ARG A 11 -46.52 -52.84 -3.11
C ARG A 11 -46.94 -51.89 -1.99
N GLN A 12 -48.07 -52.13 -1.32
CA GLN A 12 -48.55 -51.31 -0.20
C GLN A 12 -48.17 -51.86 1.18
N LEU A 13 -47.59 -53.07 1.27
CA LEU A 13 -47.26 -53.72 2.55
C LEU A 13 -45.76 -53.74 2.92
N LEU A 14 -44.92 -53.09 2.12
CA LEU A 14 -43.50 -52.88 2.41
C LEU A 14 -43.17 -51.39 2.33
N HIS A 15 -43.71 -50.60 3.27
CA HIS A 15 -43.19 -49.26 3.53
C HIS A 15 -41.88 -49.41 4.32
N TRP A 16 -40.79 -49.59 3.58
CA TRP A 16 -39.46 -49.36 4.10
C TRP A 16 -39.35 -47.86 4.41
N PRO A 17 -39.04 -47.44 5.64
CA PRO A 17 -38.83 -46.03 5.93
C PRO A 17 -37.65 -45.53 5.09
N PRO A 18 -37.71 -44.29 4.57
CA PRO A 18 -36.59 -43.74 3.82
C PRO A 18 -35.36 -43.70 4.73
N GLU A 19 -34.28 -44.32 4.27
CA GLU A 19 -32.98 -44.29 4.93
C GLU A 19 -32.55 -42.83 5.03
N VAL A 20 -32.55 -42.29 6.26
CA VAL A 20 -32.08 -40.94 6.54
C VAL A 20 -30.56 -40.97 6.36
N GLN A 21 -30.11 -40.62 5.16
CA GLN A 21 -28.69 -40.39 4.93
C GLN A 21 -28.22 -39.30 5.91
N PRO A 22 -27.15 -39.53 6.69
CA PRO A 22 -26.59 -38.48 7.52
C PRO A 22 -26.20 -37.32 6.62
N LYS A 23 -26.83 -36.17 6.87
CA LYS A 23 -26.58 -34.93 6.14
C LYS A 23 -25.07 -34.67 6.19
N ALA A 24 -24.42 -34.67 5.03
CA ALA A 24 -22.99 -34.40 4.92
C ALA A 24 -22.65 -33.13 5.73
N PRO A 25 -21.57 -33.13 6.53
CA PRO A 25 -21.17 -31.95 7.26
C PRO A 25 -20.97 -30.83 6.24
N LYS A 26 -21.69 -29.71 6.43
CA LYS A 26 -21.48 -28.51 5.61
C LYS A 26 -19.98 -28.22 5.63
N PRO A 27 -19.36 -27.89 4.48
CA PRO A 27 -17.97 -27.46 4.48
C PRO A 27 -17.89 -26.33 5.50
N LYS A 28 -17.00 -26.50 6.49
CA LYS A 28 -16.64 -25.41 7.39
C LYS A 28 -16.31 -24.26 6.47
N GLU A 29 -17.09 -23.20 6.58
CA GLU A 29 -16.75 -21.90 6.05
C GLU A 29 -15.45 -21.53 6.78
N GLU A 30 -14.32 -21.99 6.21
CA GLU A 30 -13.01 -21.47 6.54
C GLU A 30 -13.20 -19.98 6.39
N ALA A 31 -13.16 -19.28 7.53
CA ALA A 31 -13.09 -17.85 7.55
C ALA A 31 -12.00 -17.49 6.55
N ARG A 32 -12.42 -17.03 5.36
CA ARG A 32 -11.53 -16.37 4.42
C ARG A 32 -10.80 -15.40 5.31
N ALA A 33 -9.50 -15.64 5.51
CA ALA A 33 -8.65 -14.64 6.11
C ALA A 33 -8.95 -13.40 5.29
N VAL A 34 -9.67 -12.45 5.91
CA VAL A 34 -9.85 -11.14 5.33
C VAL A 34 -8.41 -10.71 5.14
N HIS A 35 -7.98 -10.68 3.90
CA HIS A 35 -6.75 -10.03 3.53
C HIS A 35 -6.98 -8.62 4.04
N MET A 36 -6.48 -8.33 5.24
CA MET A 36 -6.51 -7.00 5.80
C MET A 36 -5.72 -6.23 4.76
N SER A 37 -6.46 -5.51 3.90
CA SER A 37 -5.91 -4.57 2.94
C SER A 37 -4.86 -3.82 3.72
N ASN A 38 -3.60 -3.99 3.34
CA ASN A 38 -2.48 -3.38 4.04
C ASN A 38 -2.83 -1.89 4.10
N PRO A 39 -3.24 -1.36 5.26
CA PRO A 39 -3.99 -0.13 5.25
C PRO A 39 -2.99 0.94 4.80
N LEU A 40 -3.31 1.62 3.71
CA LEU A 40 -2.53 2.73 3.17
C LEU A 40 -2.69 3.90 4.14
N ARG A 41 -2.07 3.77 5.31
CA ARG A 41 -2.23 4.68 6.44
C ARG A 41 -1.41 5.95 6.27
N SER A 42 -0.90 6.20 5.08
CA SER A 42 -0.26 7.47 4.78
C SER A 42 -0.83 8.10 3.52
N THR A 43 -1.29 9.34 3.66
CA THR A 43 -1.66 10.19 2.51
C THR A 43 -0.55 11.21 2.30
N VAL A 44 -0.16 11.38 1.05
CA VAL A 44 0.82 12.36 0.61
C VAL A 44 0.11 13.40 -0.25
N THR A 45 0.43 14.66 0.01
CA THR A 45 -0.02 15.80 -0.79
C THR A 45 1.20 16.44 -1.44
N VAL A 46 1.16 16.62 -2.76
CA VAL A 46 2.18 17.35 -3.53
C VAL A 46 1.47 18.33 -4.45
N ASP A 47 1.73 19.63 -4.27
CA ASP A 47 1.11 20.68 -5.11
C ASP A 47 -0.42 20.60 -5.13
N GLY A 48 -1.03 20.31 -3.97
CA GLY A 48 -2.47 20.11 -3.81
C GLY A 48 -3.01 18.75 -4.29
N ASN A 49 -2.23 17.97 -5.06
CA ASN A 49 -2.61 16.61 -5.47
C ASN A 49 -2.42 15.66 -4.30
N LYS A 50 -3.48 14.95 -3.91
CA LYS A 50 -3.48 14.00 -2.80
C LYS A 50 -3.56 12.58 -3.31
N PHE A 51 -2.74 11.71 -2.75
CA PHE A 51 -2.74 10.28 -3.03
C PHE A 51 -2.27 9.49 -1.80
N ASP A 52 -2.73 8.26 -1.70
CA ASP A 52 -2.34 7.32 -0.67
C ASP A 52 -1.07 6.58 -1.08
N ALA A 53 -0.18 6.36 -0.11
CA ALA A 53 1.08 5.66 -0.31
C ALA A 53 1.01 4.24 0.27
N LEU A 54 1.55 3.27 -0.48
CA LEU A 54 1.79 1.89 -0.02
C LEU A 54 2.72 1.87 1.18
N ALA A 55 3.77 2.68 1.12
CA ALA A 55 4.71 2.88 2.20
C ALA A 55 5.29 4.28 2.13
N SER A 56 5.58 4.86 3.29
CA SER A 56 6.23 6.16 3.38
C SER A 56 7.24 6.15 4.53
N THR A 57 8.38 6.81 4.32
CA THR A 57 9.42 6.97 5.33
C THR A 57 9.84 8.42 5.37
N VAL A 58 9.83 9.02 6.56
CA VAL A 58 10.38 10.35 6.82
C VAL A 58 11.51 10.18 7.83
N ARG A 59 12.73 10.59 7.44
CA ARG A 59 13.91 10.49 8.30
C ARG A 59 14.64 11.83 8.37
N PHE A 60 14.99 12.21 9.60
CA PHE A 60 15.91 13.30 9.92
C PHE A 60 17.17 12.71 10.54
N ALA A 61 18.34 13.13 10.07
CA ALA A 61 19.63 12.72 10.63
C ALA A 61 20.59 13.90 10.62
N THR A 62 21.49 13.94 11.60
CA THR A 62 22.65 14.84 11.59
C THR A 62 23.88 14.08 11.12
N LEU A 63 24.76 14.75 10.38
CA LEU A 63 26.06 14.16 10.07
C LEU A 63 26.87 14.06 11.36
N LYS A 64 27.78 13.10 11.39
CA LYS A 64 28.69 12.89 12.50
C LYS A 64 30.11 13.09 12.00
N ASP A 65 30.92 13.76 12.81
CA ASP A 65 32.34 13.92 12.55
C ASP A 65 33.09 12.57 12.68
N ARG A 66 34.42 12.58 12.47
CA ARG A 66 35.25 11.37 12.59
C ARG A 66 35.23 10.74 13.99
N ALA A 67 34.90 11.50 15.03
CA ALA A 67 34.78 11.03 16.40
C ALA A 67 33.35 10.54 16.74
N GLY A 68 32.41 10.66 15.81
CA GLY A 68 31.01 10.26 16.00
C GLY A 68 30.12 11.35 16.62
N MET A 69 30.64 12.57 16.81
CA MET A 69 29.90 13.69 17.38
C MET A 69 29.04 14.36 16.31
N PRO A 70 27.80 14.78 16.62
CA PRO A 70 26.93 15.43 15.65
C PRO A 70 27.51 16.78 15.20
N GLU A 71 27.57 16.99 13.89
CA GLU A 71 28.01 18.25 13.30
C GLU A 71 26.83 19.25 13.26
N MET A 72 26.96 20.32 14.03
CA MET A 72 25.94 21.39 14.05
C MET A 72 25.79 22.02 12.66
N GLY A 73 24.53 22.27 12.27
CA GLY A 73 24.21 22.80 10.94
C GLY A 73 24.10 21.73 9.83
N THR A 74 24.34 20.46 10.14
CA THR A 74 24.16 19.36 9.19
C THR A 74 22.81 18.67 9.43
N LEU A 75 21.81 18.98 8.60
CA LEU A 75 20.53 18.27 8.61
C LEU A 75 20.35 17.51 7.29
N SER A 76 20.46 16.18 7.38
CA SER A 76 20.11 15.26 6.30
C SER A 76 18.65 14.84 6.44
N THR A 77 17.90 15.02 5.37
CA THR A 77 16.51 14.56 5.25
C THR A 77 16.45 13.45 4.22
N ALA A 78 15.69 12.40 4.51
CA ALA A 78 15.37 11.39 3.52
C ALA A 78 13.87 11.09 3.64
N ILE A 79 13.13 11.49 2.62
CA ILE A 79 11.70 11.25 2.53
C ILE A 79 11.46 10.36 1.31
N LYS A 80 10.98 9.15 1.54
CA LYS A 80 10.73 8.15 0.48
C LYS A 80 9.29 7.70 0.51
N ILE A 81 8.64 7.73 -0.64
CA ILE A 81 7.23 7.36 -0.82
C ILE A 81 7.15 6.28 -1.89
N TYR A 82 6.39 5.22 -1.61
CA TYR A 82 6.07 4.15 -2.54
C TYR A 82 4.57 4.17 -2.83
N ILE A 83 4.22 4.05 -4.10
CA ILE A 83 2.85 4.19 -4.61
C ILE A 83 2.59 3.01 -5.54
N ASP A 84 1.38 2.45 -5.50
CA ASP A 84 0.95 1.44 -6.47
C ASP A 84 0.70 2.14 -7.81
N PHE A 85 1.46 1.76 -8.84
CA PHE A 85 1.34 2.34 -10.16
C PHE A 85 0.08 1.88 -10.91
N HIS A 86 -0.59 0.82 -10.44
CA HIS A 86 -1.81 0.28 -11.05
C HIS A 86 -3.10 0.91 -10.51
N ASP A 87 -3.01 1.75 -9.48
CA ASP A 87 -4.18 2.37 -8.87
C ASP A 87 -4.56 3.68 -9.57
N ASP A 88 -5.30 3.56 -10.67
CA ASP A 88 -5.80 4.68 -11.47
C ASP A 88 -6.81 5.56 -10.71
N THR A 89 -7.38 5.06 -9.60
CA THR A 89 -8.30 5.83 -8.76
C THR A 89 -7.58 6.70 -7.75
N ASN A 90 -6.51 6.19 -7.17
CA ASN A 90 -5.68 6.90 -6.20
C ASN A 90 -4.70 7.87 -6.87
N VAL A 91 -4.09 7.45 -7.98
CA VAL A 91 -3.19 8.28 -8.78
C VAL A 91 -3.62 8.28 -10.24
N PRO A 92 -4.65 9.09 -10.59
CA PRO A 92 -5.05 9.26 -11.97
C PRO A 92 -3.88 9.76 -12.83
N TYR A 93 -3.92 9.47 -14.13
CA TYR A 93 -2.87 9.86 -15.08
C TYR A 93 -2.50 11.36 -15.00
N GLY A 94 -3.48 12.24 -14.79
CA GLY A 94 -3.21 13.68 -14.63
C GLY A 94 -2.34 14.01 -13.41
N THR A 95 -2.54 13.31 -12.30
CA THR A 95 -1.68 13.43 -11.12
C THR A 95 -0.30 12.86 -11.40
N LEU A 96 -0.21 11.70 -12.06
CA LEU A 96 1.07 11.10 -12.44
C LEU A 96 1.88 12.04 -13.34
N GLN A 97 1.25 12.62 -14.36
CA GLN A 97 1.86 13.58 -15.27
C GLN A 97 2.35 14.82 -14.51
N ARG A 98 1.52 15.36 -13.59
CA ARG A 98 1.91 16.51 -12.77
C ARG A 98 3.12 16.20 -11.89
N LEU A 99 3.16 15.02 -11.27
CA LEU A 99 4.31 14.57 -10.47
C LEU A 99 5.56 14.43 -11.32
N PHE A 100 5.43 13.87 -12.53
CA PHE A 100 6.52 13.77 -13.49
C PHE A 100 7.03 15.16 -13.90
N ASP A 101 6.16 16.10 -14.23
CA ASP A 101 6.53 17.47 -14.63
C ASP A 101 7.26 18.22 -13.51
N LEU A 102 6.85 18.01 -12.26
CA LEU A 102 7.51 18.57 -11.08
C LEU A 102 8.90 17.95 -10.83
N ALA A 103 9.08 16.66 -11.14
CA ALA A 103 10.35 15.96 -10.97
C ALA A 103 11.33 16.18 -12.15
N HIS A 104 10.81 16.30 -13.36
CA HIS A 104 11.58 16.41 -14.58
C HIS A 104 12.21 17.80 -14.67
N VAL A 105 13.52 17.91 -14.45
CA VAL A 105 14.27 19.17 -14.37
C VAL A 105 13.81 20.04 -13.21
N VAL A 106 14.56 20.00 -12.11
CA VAL A 106 14.26 20.75 -10.89
C VAL A 106 14.62 22.23 -11.06
N THR A 107 13.61 23.09 -11.08
CA THR A 107 13.73 24.55 -11.13
C THR A 107 13.07 25.18 -9.91
N ARG A 108 13.40 26.44 -9.59
CA ARG A 108 12.89 27.11 -8.37
C ARG A 108 11.36 27.24 -8.34
N ASP A 109 10.72 27.36 -9.50
CA ASP A 109 9.26 27.41 -9.66
C ASP A 109 8.57 26.07 -9.37
N LYS A 110 9.32 24.97 -9.29
CA LYS A 110 8.82 23.63 -8.92
C LYS A 110 8.95 23.32 -7.43
N ILE A 111 9.34 24.32 -6.63
CA ILE A 111 9.25 24.24 -5.18
C ILE A 111 7.80 24.44 -4.78
N VAL A 112 7.16 23.37 -4.34
CA VAL A 112 5.72 23.30 -4.05
C VAL A 112 5.46 22.93 -2.59
N ASP A 113 4.25 23.19 -2.13
CA ASP A 113 3.81 22.75 -0.81
C ASP A 113 3.60 21.23 -0.79
N MET A 114 4.18 20.58 0.21
CA MET A 114 4.14 19.14 0.43
C MET A 114 3.67 18.82 1.83
N LYS A 115 2.89 17.74 1.94
CA LYS A 115 2.38 17.24 3.22
C LYS A 115 2.38 15.72 3.22
N ILE A 116 2.75 15.14 4.35
CA ILE A 116 2.68 13.70 4.61
C ILE A 116 1.87 13.52 5.88
N GLU A 117 0.83 12.69 5.83
CA GLU A 117 -0.09 12.44 6.94
C GLU A 117 -0.10 10.97 7.25
N TYR A 118 0.23 10.60 8.48
CA TYR A 118 0.12 9.24 9.00
C TYR A 118 -1.19 9.14 9.79
N TRP A 119 -2.12 8.31 9.33
CA TRP A 119 -3.46 8.19 9.89
C TRP A 119 -3.54 7.11 10.97
N LYS A 120 -4.39 7.34 11.96
CA LYS A 120 -4.69 6.35 13.00
C LYS A 120 -5.46 5.16 12.45
N ASP A 121 -6.39 5.42 11.55
CA ASP A 121 -7.27 4.46 10.90
C ASP A 121 -7.66 4.92 9.49
N ASP A 122 -8.41 4.07 8.77
CA ASP A 122 -8.80 4.31 7.39
C ASP A 122 -9.87 5.42 7.23
N SER A 123 -10.41 5.95 8.34
CA SER A 123 -11.36 7.08 8.29
C SER A 123 -10.68 8.41 8.00
N LYS A 124 -9.34 8.48 8.14
CA LYS A 124 -8.51 9.67 7.88
C LYS A 124 -9.01 10.94 8.58
N LYS A 125 -9.58 10.79 9.79
CA LYS A 125 -10.06 11.92 10.60
C LYS A 125 -9.00 12.45 11.55
N ASP A 126 -8.27 11.53 12.18
CA ASP A 126 -7.24 11.84 13.17
C ASP A 126 -5.87 11.39 12.67
N ALA A 127 -5.02 12.34 12.30
CA ALA A 127 -3.62 12.06 11.98
C ALA A 127 -2.84 11.77 13.26
N LEU A 128 -2.05 10.70 13.26
CA LEU A 128 -1.05 10.40 14.29
C LEU A 128 0.12 11.38 14.22
N CYS A 129 0.50 11.72 12.99
CA CYS A 129 1.61 12.61 12.70
C CYS A 129 1.44 13.19 11.31
N SER A 130 1.74 14.48 11.15
CA SER A 130 1.85 15.12 9.85
C SER A 130 3.16 15.89 9.73
N TYR A 131 3.77 15.83 8.55
CA TYR A 131 4.92 16.64 8.17
C TYR A 131 4.50 17.60 7.06
N LYS A 132 4.77 18.89 7.21
CA LYS A 132 4.46 19.95 6.24
C LYS A 132 5.74 20.70 5.89
N PHE A 133 6.00 20.90 4.61
CA PHE A 133 7.19 21.61 4.13
C PHE A 133 6.99 22.08 2.69
N LYS A 134 7.79 23.07 2.27
CA LYS A 134 7.98 23.39 0.83
C LYS A 134 9.16 22.58 0.31
N GLY A 135 9.06 22.02 -0.88
CA GLY A 135 10.11 21.14 -1.43
C GLY A 135 9.93 20.81 -2.90
N TRP A 136 10.74 19.90 -3.42
CA TRP A 136 10.66 19.37 -4.79
C TRP A 136 10.79 17.85 -4.79
N ILE A 137 10.41 17.22 -5.90
CA ILE A 137 10.61 15.79 -6.11
C ILE A 137 12.04 15.59 -6.61
N SER A 138 12.89 14.98 -5.79
CA SER A 138 14.31 14.74 -6.09
C SER A 138 14.55 13.44 -6.85
N ARG A 139 13.62 12.49 -6.74
CA ARG A 139 13.61 11.23 -7.51
C ARG A 139 12.19 10.90 -7.93
N PHE A 140 12.03 10.55 -9.20
CA PHE A 140 10.83 9.96 -9.75
C PHE A 140 11.26 8.68 -10.48
N GLU A 141 10.78 7.53 -10.01
CA GLU A 141 11.18 6.24 -10.55
C GLU A 141 9.98 5.31 -10.64
N THR A 142 9.73 4.79 -11.83
CA THR A 142 8.81 3.68 -12.05
C THR A 142 9.63 2.40 -12.17
N GLY A 143 9.22 1.35 -11.47
CA GLY A 143 9.98 0.10 -11.45
C GLY A 143 9.11 -1.11 -11.15
N ASN A 144 9.58 -2.26 -11.60
CA ASN A 144 9.06 -3.54 -11.15
C ASN A 144 10.03 -4.08 -10.08
N PRO A 145 9.65 -4.10 -8.79
CA PRO A 145 10.53 -4.66 -7.77
C PRO A 145 10.69 -6.17 -8.03
N LEU A 146 11.90 -6.57 -8.42
CA LEU A 146 12.25 -7.99 -8.47
C LEU A 146 12.02 -8.61 -7.09
N PRO A 147 11.38 -9.79 -6.99
CA PRO A 147 11.32 -10.52 -5.73
C PRO A 147 12.75 -10.78 -5.27
N THR A 148 13.02 -10.50 -4.00
CA THR A 148 14.33 -10.69 -3.39
C THR A 148 14.78 -12.14 -3.60
N SER A 149 15.73 -12.38 -4.49
CA SER A 149 16.49 -13.63 -4.49
C SER A 149 17.34 -13.63 -3.22
N THR A 150 17.04 -14.53 -2.29
CA THR A 150 17.98 -14.86 -1.23
C THR A 150 19.33 -15.28 -1.85
N PRO A 151 20.48 -15.04 -1.19
CA PRO A 151 21.81 -15.34 -1.74
C PRO A 151 22.03 -16.82 -2.08
N ASP A 152 21.19 -17.72 -1.57
CA ASP A 152 21.37 -19.17 -1.65
C ASP A 152 20.76 -19.81 -2.90
N GLY A 153 20.34 -19.02 -3.90
CA GLY A 153 19.93 -19.53 -5.22
C GLY A 153 18.68 -20.40 -5.23
N ASN A 154 18.02 -20.58 -4.09
CA ASN A 154 16.76 -21.32 -3.99
C ASN A 154 15.60 -20.36 -4.25
N SER A 155 15.40 -20.01 -5.52
CA SER A 155 14.21 -19.29 -5.96
C SER A 155 13.03 -20.26 -5.96
N ASP A 156 12.21 -20.21 -4.92
CA ASP A 156 10.87 -20.77 -5.01
C ASP A 156 10.06 -19.92 -6.00
N LEU A 157 10.03 -20.37 -7.26
CA LEU A 157 9.28 -19.75 -8.36
C LEU A 157 7.75 -19.73 -8.09
N SER A 158 7.28 -20.39 -7.02
CA SER A 158 5.86 -20.41 -6.66
C SER A 158 5.39 -19.21 -5.83
N SER A 159 6.32 -18.37 -5.37
CA SER A 159 6.04 -17.19 -4.54
C SER A 159 6.66 -15.92 -5.12
N HIS A 160 6.55 -15.75 -6.44
CA HIS A 160 6.71 -14.45 -7.08
C HIS A 160 5.76 -13.47 -6.38
N SER A 161 6.35 -12.56 -5.60
CA SER A 161 5.61 -11.64 -4.76
C SER A 161 4.66 -10.82 -5.60
N THR A 162 3.42 -10.76 -5.15
CA THR A 162 2.27 -9.95 -5.58
C THR A 162 2.50 -8.43 -5.50
N VAL A 163 3.73 -7.95 -5.67
CA VAL A 163 4.04 -6.53 -5.69
C VAL A 163 3.91 -6.04 -7.13
N ASN A 164 2.84 -5.27 -7.36
CA ASN A 164 2.56 -4.54 -8.59
C ASN A 164 3.70 -3.56 -8.96
N HIS A 165 3.71 -3.05 -10.19
CA HIS A 165 4.64 -1.98 -10.56
C HIS A 165 4.55 -0.82 -9.55
N LEU A 166 5.69 -0.30 -9.13
CA LEU A 166 5.79 0.75 -8.11
C LEU A 166 6.21 2.07 -8.73
N LEU A 167 5.61 3.15 -8.24
CA LEU A 167 6.16 4.49 -8.35
C LEU A 167 6.86 4.85 -7.04
N THR A 168 8.16 5.08 -7.13
CA THR A 168 9.00 5.56 -6.03
C THR A 168 9.25 7.06 -6.21
N LEU A 169 8.89 7.84 -5.18
CA LEU A 169 9.19 9.25 -5.09
C LEU A 169 10.16 9.50 -3.94
N GLU A 170 11.18 10.31 -4.16
CA GLU A 170 11.94 10.94 -3.08
C GLU A 170 11.61 12.43 -3.05
N LEU A 171 11.26 12.93 -1.87
CA LEU A 171 10.88 14.32 -1.64
C LEU A 171 12.02 15.03 -0.90
N GLU A 172 12.40 16.21 -1.39
CA GLU A 172 13.47 17.00 -0.78
C GLU A 172 12.92 18.34 -0.31
N PRO A 173 12.98 18.63 1.01
CA PRO A 173 12.60 19.93 1.55
C PRO A 173 13.54 21.02 1.05
N ALA A 174 12.95 22.16 0.69
CA ALA A 174 13.71 23.31 0.23
C ALA A 174 14.48 23.97 1.38
N MET A 175 15.67 24.46 1.04
CA MET A 175 16.47 25.28 1.95
C MET A 175 16.06 26.74 1.83
N ASN A 176 15.91 27.41 2.98
CA ASN A 176 15.70 28.85 3.02
C ASN A 176 17.01 29.61 2.73
N GLN A 177 16.95 30.95 2.71
CA GLN A 177 18.12 31.81 2.43
C GLN A 177 19.25 31.65 3.46
N GLN A 178 18.98 31.05 4.62
CA GLN A 178 19.94 30.77 5.69
C GLN A 178 20.40 29.31 5.67
N ASN A 179 20.07 28.53 4.63
CA ASN A 179 20.36 27.10 4.48
C ASN A 179 19.69 26.18 5.52
N PHE A 180 18.60 26.62 6.13
CA PHE A 180 17.77 25.77 6.98
C PHE A 180 16.62 25.15 6.18
N LYS A 181 16.34 23.88 6.44
CA LYS A 181 15.13 23.20 5.94
C LYS A 181 13.99 23.50 6.91
N ASP A 182 12.92 24.09 6.40
CA ASP A 182 11.74 24.42 7.20
C ASP A 182 10.70 23.31 7.07
N ILE A 183 10.58 22.51 8.13
CA ILE A 183 9.72 21.33 8.18
C ILE A 183 8.97 21.38 9.49
N THR A 184 7.65 21.47 9.41
CA THR A 184 6.77 21.53 10.56
C THR A 184 6.13 20.16 10.80
N MET A 185 6.24 19.65 12.02
CA MET A 185 5.50 18.48 12.49
C MET A 185 4.23 18.92 13.23
N GLY A 186 3.12 18.21 13.04
CA GLY A 186 1.87 18.44 13.77
C GLY A 186 0.98 17.21 13.79
N ASN A 187 -0.25 17.35 14.28
CA ASN A 187 -1.33 16.37 14.17
C ASN A 187 -2.66 17.03 13.78
#